data_AF-A0A2X4XH73-F1
#
_entry.id   AF-A0A2X4XH73-F1
#
_cell.length_a   1.000
_cell.length_b   1.000
_cell.length_c   1.000
_cell.angle_alpha   90.00
_cell.angle_beta   90.00
_cell.angle_gamma   90.00
#
_symmetry.space_group_name_H-M   'P 1'
#
loop_
_entity.id
_entity.type
_entity.pdbx_description
1 polymer ?
#
loop_
_entity_poly.entity_id
_entity_poly.type
_entity_poly.pdbx_seq_one_letter_code
_entity_poly.pdbx_strand_id
1 'polypeptide(L)'
;MLVTATAAVATATGDFNLGAGNDSLKWLGNAAVGGANTVGAGVSGNGGDGVDTISANFITKNVVMSGNALARTATISSNSAQFSNFEKLDLAGYIGKATVSSGSTAANHTFDFGVLTGNAISESSLTGTLSTTVNQAATSNIGSQGFVLSGLAEAVKVINAAGGSSAQLEVTGNATAASSVEITFLQNATDHFDVNFTATSSSDVNAGSLALNSSSNLLFPTALTDVNIASGGTGNFDNILSLTGTNAQVQNITVTGDHLLDLTLGSGYSNVRDIDASANTGGLNLDSSHGGTGDGIIIQLLNILPLSGVTTALLAPVLTALGLNGYQLTVEGSTAADNLAAIGNTTLTGGSGVNTFEAKASNTQAGITITDFDSTKDKIVDVASALTISGDTSGTAVADYGTRASDTLDALLGTLVGGLTNGVIGLLGGILGLDSSNSLTAKVGVASVVFGGAGDNASSYVIVDNNDDQTLDLGDSVVYLTGQNHQQLIDTLHYA
;
A
#
# COMPACT_ATOMS: atom_id res chain seq x y z
N MET A 1 -25.56 -0.88 21.19
CA MET A 1 -26.18 -2.08 21.78
C MET A 1 -25.46 -3.36 21.32
N LEU A 2 -25.19 -4.31 22.22
CA LEU A 2 -24.57 -5.61 21.88
C LEU A 2 -25.56 -6.76 22.16
N VAL A 3 -25.76 -7.64 21.18
CA VAL A 3 -26.58 -8.85 21.29
C VAL A 3 -25.67 -10.06 21.51
N THR A 4 -25.82 -10.77 22.64
CA THR A 4 -24.85 -11.78 23.11
C THR A 4 -25.31 -13.24 23.02
N ALA A 5 -26.57 -13.53 22.68
CA ALA A 5 -27.11 -14.90 22.68
C ALA A 5 -27.29 -15.48 21.24
N THR A 6 -26.35 -16.32 20.82
CA THR A 6 -26.25 -16.92 19.47
C THR A 6 -27.49 -17.73 19.04
N ALA A 7 -27.93 -18.72 19.82
CA ALA A 7 -29.08 -19.56 19.46
C ALA A 7 -30.44 -18.81 19.51
N ALA A 8 -30.51 -17.73 20.29
CA ALA A 8 -31.75 -17.00 20.50
C ALA A 8 -32.14 -16.17 19.26
N VAL A 9 -31.19 -15.50 18.58
CA VAL A 9 -31.51 -14.58 17.47
C VAL A 9 -32.24 -15.27 16.29
N ALA A 10 -31.98 -16.55 16.03
CA ALA A 10 -32.64 -17.31 14.97
C ALA A 10 -34.16 -17.50 15.20
N THR A 11 -34.59 -17.52 16.45
CA THR A 11 -36.00 -17.73 16.85
C THR A 11 -36.57 -16.55 17.65
N ALA A 12 -35.78 -15.50 17.83
CA ALA A 12 -36.15 -14.33 18.61
C ALA A 12 -37.17 -13.45 17.87
N THR A 13 -37.85 -12.65 18.68
CA THR A 13 -38.58 -11.47 18.25
C THR A 13 -38.02 -10.28 19.03
N GLY A 14 -37.88 -9.12 18.38
CA GLY A 14 -37.32 -7.93 19.01
C GLY A 14 -37.20 -6.79 18.01
N ASP A 15 -37.55 -5.58 18.45
CA ASP A 15 -37.46 -4.38 17.64
C ASP A 15 -36.46 -3.41 18.29
N PHE A 16 -35.36 -3.12 17.61
CA PHE A 16 -34.30 -2.25 18.10
C PHE A 16 -34.45 -0.86 17.47
N ASN A 17 -34.73 0.16 18.27
CA ASN A 17 -34.78 1.56 17.82
C ASN A 17 -33.72 2.34 18.59
N LEU A 18 -32.67 2.82 17.92
CA LEU A 18 -31.49 3.40 18.58
C LEU A 18 -31.64 4.90 18.84
N GLY A 19 -32.36 5.61 17.97
CA GLY A 19 -32.81 6.97 18.22
C GLY A 19 -32.02 8.00 17.43
N ALA A 20 -31.44 8.99 18.10
CA ALA A 20 -30.63 10.02 17.45
C ALA A 20 -29.20 9.95 17.99
N GLY A 21 -28.22 10.10 17.10
CA GLY A 21 -26.80 9.95 17.40
C GLY A 21 -26.13 8.97 16.45
N ASN A 22 -24.84 8.73 16.66
CA ASN A 22 -24.12 7.70 15.92
C ASN A 22 -24.15 6.42 16.76
N ASP A 23 -25.07 5.52 16.46
CA ASP A 23 -25.32 4.31 17.22
C ASP A 23 -24.72 3.06 16.57
N SER A 24 -24.73 1.96 17.33
CA SER A 24 -24.23 0.67 16.84
C SER A 24 -25.10 -0.49 17.30
N LEU A 25 -25.50 -1.35 16.37
CA LEU A 25 -26.15 -2.63 16.66
C LEU A 25 -25.20 -3.78 16.34
N LYS A 26 -24.61 -4.38 17.38
CA LYS A 26 -23.57 -5.42 17.26
C LYS A 26 -24.11 -6.80 17.61
N TRP A 27 -23.69 -7.80 16.83
CA TRP A 27 -23.96 -9.22 17.11
C TRP A 27 -22.80 -10.09 16.64
N LEU A 28 -22.40 -11.03 17.47
CA LEU A 28 -21.26 -11.92 17.20
C LEU A 28 -21.60 -13.05 16.21
N GLY A 29 -22.80 -13.06 15.64
CA GLY A 29 -23.29 -14.14 14.79
C GLY A 29 -23.74 -15.36 15.59
N ASN A 30 -24.28 -16.36 14.90
CA ASN A 30 -24.67 -17.66 15.47
C ASN A 30 -24.39 -18.84 14.57
N ALA A 31 -23.68 -18.62 13.46
CA ALA A 31 -23.12 -19.70 12.68
C ALA A 31 -22.30 -20.61 13.59
N ALA A 32 -22.56 -21.92 13.54
CA ALA A 32 -21.53 -22.88 13.92
C ALA A 32 -20.29 -22.60 13.05
N VAL A 33 -19.07 -22.98 13.50
CA VAL A 33 -17.85 -22.77 12.71
C VAL A 33 -18.06 -23.29 11.27
N GLY A 34 -18.00 -22.38 10.30
CA GLY A 34 -18.25 -22.67 8.88
C GLY A 34 -19.74 -22.79 8.47
N GLY A 35 -20.68 -22.30 9.28
CA GLY A 35 -22.13 -22.27 9.04
C GLY A 35 -22.64 -20.90 8.57
N ALA A 36 -23.93 -20.82 8.24
CA ALA A 36 -24.58 -19.55 7.92
C ALA A 36 -25.24 -18.94 9.16
N ASN A 37 -25.23 -17.60 9.27
CA ASN A 37 -26.00 -16.91 10.30
C ASN A 37 -27.50 -17.02 10.01
N THR A 38 -28.31 -17.10 11.07
CA THR A 38 -29.77 -17.11 10.97
C THR A 38 -30.37 -16.05 11.87
N VAL A 39 -31.23 -15.21 11.30
CA VAL A 39 -31.97 -14.15 12.00
C VAL A 39 -33.47 -14.42 11.88
N GLY A 40 -34.17 -14.37 13.01
CA GLY A 40 -35.62 -14.59 13.06
C GLY A 40 -36.40 -13.49 12.34
N ALA A 41 -37.51 -13.87 11.69
CA ALA A 41 -38.37 -12.93 10.94
C ALA A 41 -38.98 -11.81 11.82
N GLY A 42 -39.07 -12.01 13.14
CA GLY A 42 -39.57 -11.02 14.09
C GLY A 42 -38.49 -10.13 14.70
N VAL A 43 -37.24 -10.21 14.22
CA VAL A 43 -36.16 -9.28 14.59
C VAL A 43 -36.15 -8.10 13.61
N SER A 44 -36.16 -6.88 14.10
CA SER A 44 -36.03 -5.65 13.29
C SER A 44 -35.13 -4.63 13.96
N GLY A 45 -34.59 -3.70 13.17
CA GLY A 45 -33.78 -2.61 13.68
C GLY A 45 -33.92 -1.31 12.87
N ASN A 46 -33.86 -0.19 13.58
CA ASN A 46 -33.79 1.15 13.03
C ASN A 46 -32.69 1.91 13.80
N GLY A 47 -31.64 2.34 13.11
CA GLY A 47 -30.60 3.18 13.72
C GLY A 47 -31.19 4.54 14.11
N GLY A 48 -31.80 5.22 13.15
CA GLY A 48 -32.55 6.44 13.36
C GLY A 48 -31.87 7.62 12.70
N ASP A 49 -31.73 8.75 13.40
CA ASP A 49 -31.09 9.95 12.87
C ASP A 49 -29.59 9.95 13.25
N GLY A 50 -28.70 9.84 12.26
CA GLY A 50 -27.26 9.92 12.49
C GLY A 50 -26.45 9.12 11.47
N VAL A 51 -25.25 8.67 11.88
CA VAL A 51 -24.44 7.71 11.13
C VAL A 51 -24.35 6.43 11.94
N ASP A 52 -25.21 5.48 11.61
CA ASP A 52 -25.41 4.28 12.40
C ASP A 52 -24.69 3.07 11.81
N THR A 53 -24.21 2.20 12.69
CA THR A 53 -23.45 1.00 12.31
C THR A 53 -24.18 -0.27 12.68
N ILE A 54 -24.29 -1.22 11.74
CA ILE A 54 -24.81 -2.57 12.01
C ILE A 54 -23.77 -3.63 11.73
N SER A 55 -23.68 -4.65 12.59
CA SER A 55 -22.83 -5.81 12.34
C SER A 55 -23.29 -6.59 11.10
N ALA A 56 -22.34 -6.94 10.22
CA ALA A 56 -22.58 -7.77 9.04
C ALA A 56 -23.22 -9.12 9.38
N ASN A 57 -23.06 -9.62 10.61
CA ASN A 57 -23.68 -10.88 11.03
C ASN A 57 -25.21 -10.85 10.99
N PHE A 58 -25.85 -9.68 11.10
CA PHE A 58 -27.32 -9.54 11.02
C PHE A 58 -27.87 -9.70 9.59
N ILE A 59 -27.03 -9.53 8.58
CA ILE A 59 -27.45 -9.55 7.19
C ILE A 59 -27.19 -10.95 6.62
N THR A 60 -28.27 -11.63 6.27
CA THR A 60 -28.24 -13.00 5.76
C THR A 60 -28.41 -13.04 4.25
N LYS A 61 -27.89 -14.10 3.63
CA LYS A 61 -28.08 -14.42 2.22
C LYS A 61 -28.55 -15.86 2.10
N ASN A 62 -29.68 -16.06 1.44
CA ASN A 62 -30.21 -17.38 1.11
C ASN A 62 -30.32 -17.50 -0.41
N VAL A 63 -29.79 -18.58 -0.95
CA VAL A 63 -29.81 -18.87 -2.39
C VAL A 63 -30.59 -20.17 -2.60
N VAL A 64 -31.77 -20.05 -3.17
CA VAL A 64 -32.59 -21.20 -3.55
C VAL A 64 -32.42 -21.46 -5.04
N MET A 65 -31.99 -22.67 -5.34
CA MET A 65 -31.82 -23.15 -6.71
C MET A 65 -33.06 -23.92 -7.17
N SER A 66 -33.61 -23.54 -8.32
CA SER A 66 -34.71 -24.24 -8.97
C SER A 66 -34.46 -24.41 -10.47
N GLY A 67 -35.34 -25.15 -11.16
CA GLY A 67 -35.18 -25.47 -12.58
C GLY A 67 -34.52 -26.83 -12.84
N ASN A 68 -34.03 -27.03 -14.07
CA ASN A 68 -33.43 -28.29 -14.53
C ASN A 68 -31.99 -28.07 -15.04
N ALA A 69 -31.32 -29.14 -15.50
CA ALA A 69 -29.93 -29.09 -15.93
C ALA A 69 -29.64 -28.12 -17.10
N LEU A 70 -30.65 -27.74 -17.88
CA LEU A 70 -30.51 -26.85 -19.04
C LEU A 70 -30.86 -25.39 -18.72
N ALA A 71 -31.74 -25.16 -17.74
CA ALA A 71 -32.17 -23.85 -17.28
C ALA A 71 -32.38 -23.86 -15.76
N ARG A 72 -31.51 -23.14 -15.04
CA ARG A 72 -31.58 -22.99 -13.58
C ARG A 72 -31.93 -21.55 -13.22
N THR A 73 -32.73 -21.38 -12.17
CA THR A 73 -33.03 -20.08 -11.57
C THR A 73 -32.42 -20.04 -10.18
N ALA A 74 -31.64 -19.00 -9.89
CA ALA A 74 -31.14 -18.71 -8.55
C ALA A 74 -32.02 -17.61 -7.96
N THR A 75 -32.76 -17.93 -6.89
CA THR A 75 -33.52 -16.93 -6.12
C THR A 75 -32.70 -16.57 -4.90
N ILE A 76 -32.22 -15.32 -4.86
CA ILE A 76 -31.42 -14.77 -3.77
C ILE A 76 -32.35 -13.93 -2.88
N SER A 77 -32.48 -14.33 -1.62
CA SER A 77 -33.20 -13.53 -0.62
C SER A 77 -32.27 -13.10 0.50
N SER A 78 -32.58 -11.94 1.07
CA SER A 78 -31.92 -11.38 2.24
C SER A 78 -32.97 -10.86 3.20
N ASN A 79 -32.58 -10.75 4.47
CA ASN A 79 -33.38 -10.15 5.51
C ASN A 79 -33.07 -8.65 5.72
N SER A 80 -32.34 -8.03 4.79
CA SER A 80 -31.96 -6.61 4.85
C SER A 80 -33.14 -5.65 5.07
N ALA A 81 -34.34 -5.99 4.60
CA ALA A 81 -35.56 -5.20 4.83
C ALA A 81 -36.04 -5.15 6.30
N GLN A 82 -35.48 -6.00 7.18
CA GLN A 82 -35.72 -5.93 8.63
C GLN A 82 -34.95 -4.77 9.29
N PHE A 83 -33.99 -4.18 8.58
CA PHE A 83 -33.10 -3.15 9.11
C PHE A 83 -33.16 -1.89 8.25
N SER A 84 -33.15 -0.72 8.88
CA SER A 84 -33.22 0.59 8.22
C SER A 84 -32.34 1.60 8.95
N ASN A 85 -31.92 2.65 8.23
CA ASN A 85 -31.09 3.75 8.76
C ASN A 85 -29.82 3.22 9.45
N PHE A 86 -28.99 2.50 8.69
CA PHE A 86 -27.68 2.03 9.13
C PHE A 86 -26.69 2.28 8.02
N GLU A 87 -26.01 3.41 8.06
CA GLU A 87 -25.17 3.89 6.96
C GLU A 87 -23.89 3.05 6.83
N LYS A 88 -23.44 2.37 7.89
CA LYS A 88 -22.19 1.61 7.92
C LYS A 88 -22.37 0.14 8.31
N LEU A 89 -21.50 -0.72 7.76
CA LEU A 89 -21.50 -2.16 8.01
C LEU A 89 -20.22 -2.59 8.76
N ASP A 90 -20.36 -3.07 10.00
CA ASP A 90 -19.22 -3.55 10.80
C ASP A 90 -18.87 -5.00 10.46
N LEU A 91 -17.63 -5.22 10.00
CA LEU A 91 -17.08 -6.50 9.60
C LEU A 91 -16.47 -7.27 10.79
N ALA A 92 -16.29 -6.63 11.94
CA ALA A 92 -15.72 -7.25 13.12
C ALA A 92 -16.54 -8.49 13.56
N GLY A 93 -15.85 -9.60 13.74
CA GLY A 93 -16.42 -10.88 14.15
C GLY A 93 -17.36 -11.51 13.13
N TYR A 94 -17.30 -11.13 11.85
CA TYR A 94 -18.13 -11.76 10.82
C TYR A 94 -17.72 -13.22 10.60
N ILE A 95 -18.65 -14.14 10.87
CA ILE A 95 -18.44 -15.60 10.76
C ILE A 95 -19.38 -16.26 9.73
N GLY A 96 -20.18 -15.46 9.04
CA GLY A 96 -21.28 -15.93 8.19
C GLY A 96 -20.86 -16.44 6.81
N LYS A 97 -21.81 -17.10 6.14
CA LYS A 97 -21.81 -17.42 4.71
C LYS A 97 -23.24 -17.52 4.18
N ALA A 98 -23.41 -17.63 2.87
CA ALA A 98 -24.72 -17.87 2.27
C ALA A 98 -25.28 -19.27 2.59
N THR A 99 -26.58 -19.37 2.82
CA THR A 99 -27.31 -20.65 2.84
C THR A 99 -27.68 -21.03 1.41
N VAL A 100 -27.37 -22.26 0.98
CA VAL A 100 -27.66 -22.72 -0.39
C VAL A 100 -28.49 -24.00 -0.38
N SER A 101 -29.58 -24.07 -1.15
CA SER A 101 -30.55 -25.17 -1.08
C SER A 101 -30.10 -26.48 -1.73
N SER A 102 -29.28 -26.45 -2.79
CA SER A 102 -28.63 -27.64 -3.39
C SER A 102 -27.70 -27.28 -4.58
N GLY A 103 -26.64 -28.08 -4.77
CA GLY A 103 -25.78 -28.04 -5.96
C GLY A 103 -24.77 -26.88 -6.02
N SER A 104 -24.41 -26.31 -4.87
CA SER A 104 -23.37 -25.27 -4.72
C SER A 104 -22.90 -25.21 -3.26
N THR A 105 -21.70 -24.67 -3.05
CA THR A 105 -21.07 -24.50 -1.74
C THR A 105 -20.69 -23.04 -1.54
N ALA A 106 -21.22 -22.41 -0.50
CA ALA A 106 -20.83 -21.06 -0.11
C ALA A 106 -19.48 -21.07 0.63
N ALA A 107 -18.65 -20.08 0.34
CA ALA A 107 -17.38 -19.86 1.05
C ALA A 107 -17.63 -19.29 2.45
N ASN A 108 -16.84 -19.74 3.43
CA ASN A 108 -16.90 -19.20 4.79
C ASN A 108 -16.47 -17.72 4.82
N HIS A 109 -16.98 -16.97 5.79
CA HIS A 109 -16.63 -15.56 6.05
C HIS A 109 -16.79 -14.67 4.82
N THR A 110 -17.69 -15.04 3.90
CA THR A 110 -17.98 -14.27 2.69
C THR A 110 -19.28 -13.50 2.85
N PHE A 111 -19.18 -12.17 2.82
CA PHE A 111 -20.29 -11.24 2.79
C PHE A 111 -20.49 -10.72 1.36
N ASP A 112 -21.65 -10.99 0.77
CA ASP A 112 -21.99 -10.47 -0.55
C ASP A 112 -22.73 -9.15 -0.40
N PHE A 113 -22.01 -8.03 -0.56
CA PHE A 113 -22.58 -6.68 -0.47
C PHE A 113 -23.66 -6.44 -1.53
N GLY A 114 -23.62 -7.21 -2.62
CA GLY A 114 -24.64 -7.21 -3.66
C GLY A 114 -26.05 -7.49 -3.13
N VAL A 115 -26.22 -8.15 -1.98
CA VAL A 115 -27.55 -8.36 -1.36
C VAL A 115 -28.23 -7.06 -0.96
N LEU A 116 -27.45 -6.01 -0.73
CA LEU A 116 -27.92 -4.67 -0.38
C LEU A 116 -28.17 -3.82 -1.62
N THR A 117 -27.41 -4.03 -2.70
CA THR A 117 -27.41 -3.14 -3.88
C THR A 117 -28.10 -3.71 -5.12
N GLY A 118 -28.59 -4.95 -5.09
CA GLY A 118 -29.19 -5.58 -6.27
C GLY A 118 -28.19 -6.28 -7.20
N ASN A 119 -26.95 -6.48 -6.75
CA ASN A 119 -25.86 -7.08 -7.54
C ASN A 119 -25.36 -8.42 -6.97
N ALA A 120 -26.18 -9.09 -6.16
CA ALA A 120 -25.77 -10.35 -5.54
C ALA A 120 -25.59 -11.44 -6.59
N ILE A 121 -24.57 -12.28 -6.41
CA ILE A 121 -24.31 -13.41 -7.31
C ILE A 121 -24.62 -14.73 -6.64
N SER A 122 -24.84 -15.76 -7.43
CA SER A 122 -25.00 -17.12 -6.91
C SER A 122 -23.65 -17.76 -6.59
N GLU A 123 -23.55 -18.50 -5.50
CA GLU A 123 -22.38 -19.27 -5.03
C GLU A 123 -22.00 -20.48 -5.93
N SER A 124 -22.58 -20.58 -7.13
CA SER A 124 -22.52 -21.79 -7.96
C SER A 124 -21.57 -21.64 -9.14
N SER A 125 -20.67 -22.61 -9.33
CA SER A 125 -19.97 -22.83 -10.59
C SER A 125 -20.95 -23.33 -11.65
N LEU A 126 -21.67 -22.41 -12.30
CA LEU A 126 -22.67 -22.71 -13.33
C LEU A 126 -22.02 -23.04 -14.68
N THR A 127 -21.12 -24.03 -14.69
CA THR A 127 -20.49 -24.50 -15.92
C THR A 127 -21.51 -25.30 -16.75
N GLY A 128 -21.87 -24.81 -17.95
CA GLY A 128 -22.66 -25.56 -18.94
C GLY A 128 -24.17 -25.27 -19.01
N THR A 129 -24.70 -24.28 -18.28
CA THR A 129 -26.11 -23.85 -18.39
C THR A 129 -26.32 -22.79 -19.47
N LEU A 130 -27.38 -22.93 -20.28
CA LEU A 130 -27.71 -22.04 -21.40
C LEU A 130 -28.38 -20.72 -20.97
N SER A 131 -29.02 -20.69 -19.79
CA SER A 131 -29.65 -19.49 -19.25
C SER A 131 -29.74 -19.58 -17.72
N THR A 132 -29.44 -18.47 -17.06
CA THR A 132 -29.54 -18.31 -15.60
C THR A 132 -30.30 -17.02 -15.32
N THR A 133 -31.31 -17.10 -14.46
CA THR A 133 -32.06 -15.93 -14.00
C THR A 133 -31.79 -15.75 -12.51
N VAL A 134 -31.36 -14.55 -12.14
CA VAL A 134 -31.20 -14.13 -10.74
C VAL A 134 -32.43 -13.33 -10.35
N ASN A 135 -33.18 -13.82 -9.36
CA ASN A 135 -34.25 -13.06 -8.73
C ASN A 135 -33.79 -12.63 -7.34
N GLN A 136 -33.77 -11.33 -7.07
CA GLN A 136 -33.26 -10.76 -5.83
C GLN A 136 -34.33 -9.94 -5.10
N ALA A 137 -34.26 -9.93 -3.77
CA ALA A 137 -35.03 -9.00 -2.93
C ALA A 137 -34.74 -7.52 -3.24
N ALA A 138 -35.59 -6.61 -2.75
CA ALA A 138 -35.39 -5.18 -2.90
C ALA A 138 -34.07 -4.71 -2.24
N THR A 139 -33.50 -3.62 -2.77
CA THR A 139 -32.28 -3.01 -2.26
C THR A 139 -32.49 -2.35 -0.90
N SER A 140 -31.39 -2.11 -0.18
CA SER A 140 -31.37 -1.38 1.08
C SER A 140 -30.30 -0.29 1.02
N ASN A 141 -30.44 0.73 1.87
CA ASN A 141 -29.42 1.78 2.04
C ASN A 141 -28.37 1.42 3.11
N ILE A 142 -28.43 0.20 3.65
CA ILE A 142 -27.45 -0.29 4.62
C ILE A 142 -26.06 -0.27 4.01
N GLY A 143 -25.06 0.25 4.74
CA GLY A 143 -23.68 0.30 4.26
C GLY A 143 -23.45 1.32 3.14
N SER A 144 -24.37 2.28 2.95
CA SER A 144 -24.23 3.37 1.97
C SER A 144 -22.99 4.27 2.19
N GLN A 145 -22.43 4.26 3.41
CA GLN A 145 -21.17 4.91 3.80
C GLN A 145 -20.05 3.90 4.09
N GLY A 146 -20.16 2.67 3.57
CA GLY A 146 -19.06 1.70 3.58
C GLY A 146 -18.97 0.84 4.83
N PHE A 147 -17.74 0.43 5.13
CA PHE A 147 -17.43 -0.60 6.12
C PHE A 147 -16.83 -0.02 7.39
N VAL A 148 -17.02 -0.73 8.50
CA VAL A 148 -16.36 -0.45 9.78
C VAL A 148 -15.56 -1.68 10.19
N LEU A 149 -14.40 -1.45 10.79
CA LEU A 149 -13.63 -2.44 11.49
C LEU A 149 -13.48 -2.00 12.96
N SER A 150 -14.37 -2.51 13.81
CA SER A 150 -14.38 -2.17 15.23
C SER A 150 -13.60 -3.15 16.12
N GLY A 151 -13.06 -4.22 15.54
CA GLY A 151 -12.39 -5.33 16.20
C GLY A 151 -11.99 -6.42 15.20
N LEU A 152 -11.55 -7.59 15.68
CA LEU A 152 -11.03 -8.68 14.86
C LEU A 152 -11.97 -9.09 13.71
N ALA A 153 -11.47 -9.08 12.46
CA ALA A 153 -12.12 -9.64 11.28
C ALA A 153 -11.19 -10.67 10.62
N GLU A 154 -11.33 -11.93 10.99
CA GLU A 154 -10.45 -13.01 10.53
C GLU A 154 -10.91 -13.59 9.17
N ALA A 155 -10.13 -13.38 8.12
CA ALA A 155 -10.36 -13.89 6.77
C ALA A 155 -11.73 -13.50 6.18
N VAL A 156 -12.18 -12.28 6.44
CA VAL A 156 -13.46 -11.76 5.94
C VAL A 156 -13.32 -11.35 4.48
N LYS A 157 -14.22 -11.85 3.64
CA LYS A 157 -14.30 -11.49 2.21
C LYS A 157 -15.59 -10.73 1.96
N VAL A 158 -15.48 -9.52 1.43
CA VAL A 158 -16.60 -8.78 0.86
C VAL A 158 -16.56 -8.93 -0.65
N ILE A 159 -17.66 -9.36 -1.25
CA ILE A 159 -17.79 -9.45 -2.71
C ILE A 159 -18.92 -8.54 -3.22
N ASN A 160 -18.83 -8.15 -4.48
CA ASN A 160 -19.76 -7.23 -5.13
C ASN A 160 -19.89 -5.91 -4.34
N ALA A 161 -18.79 -5.45 -3.75
CA ALA A 161 -18.75 -4.15 -3.10
C ALA A 161 -19.09 -3.06 -4.12
N ALA A 162 -19.96 -2.14 -3.71
CA ALA A 162 -20.26 -0.96 -4.49
C ALA A 162 -19.12 0.06 -4.35
N GLY A 163 -19.12 1.04 -5.25
CA GLY A 163 -18.19 2.17 -5.17
C GLY A 163 -18.84 3.42 -4.59
N GLY A 164 -18.40 4.58 -5.06
CA GLY A 164 -18.89 5.88 -4.58
C GLY A 164 -18.71 6.00 -3.06
N SER A 165 -19.70 6.54 -2.36
CA SER A 165 -19.63 6.77 -0.91
C SER A 165 -19.45 5.50 -0.05
N SER A 166 -19.65 4.32 -0.62
CA SER A 166 -19.42 3.05 0.09
C SER A 166 -18.00 2.49 -0.05
N ALA A 167 -17.16 3.10 -0.90
CA ALA A 167 -15.76 2.72 -1.10
C ALA A 167 -14.87 3.24 0.03
N GLN A 168 -15.20 2.88 1.27
CA GLN A 168 -14.42 3.28 2.44
C GLN A 168 -14.48 2.24 3.57
N LEU A 169 -13.43 2.24 4.40
CA LEU A 169 -13.29 1.48 5.63
C LEU A 169 -12.95 2.41 6.79
N GLU A 170 -13.79 2.45 7.80
CA GLU A 170 -13.50 3.16 9.04
C GLU A 170 -12.99 2.21 10.13
N VAL A 171 -11.81 2.48 10.67
CA VAL A 171 -11.18 1.73 11.75
C VAL A 171 -11.50 2.44 13.07
N THR A 172 -12.46 1.88 13.81
CA THR A 172 -12.98 2.47 15.07
C THR A 172 -12.44 1.80 16.32
N GLY A 173 -11.71 0.69 16.17
CA GLY A 173 -11.09 -0.05 17.26
C GLY A 173 -9.95 -0.94 16.76
N ASN A 174 -9.19 -1.51 17.70
CA ASN A 174 -8.07 -2.38 17.35
C ASN A 174 -8.56 -3.74 16.82
N ALA A 175 -8.36 -3.98 15.53
CA ALA A 175 -8.69 -5.22 14.85
C ALA A 175 -7.61 -6.30 14.99
N THR A 176 -6.44 -5.93 15.51
CA THR A 176 -5.24 -6.79 15.66
C THR A 176 -4.62 -7.19 14.32
N ALA A 177 -3.34 -7.56 14.36
CA ALA A 177 -2.61 -8.07 13.19
C ALA A 177 -3.18 -9.38 12.61
N ALA A 178 -4.05 -10.09 13.34
CA ALA A 178 -4.71 -11.30 12.84
C ALA A 178 -5.89 -10.99 11.90
N SER A 179 -6.35 -9.73 11.83
CA SER A 179 -7.39 -9.34 10.89
C SER A 179 -6.91 -9.42 9.44
N SER A 180 -7.78 -9.94 8.58
CA SER A 180 -7.59 -9.98 7.14
C SER A 180 -8.93 -9.76 6.44
N VAL A 181 -9.05 -8.65 5.73
CA VAL A 181 -10.24 -8.25 4.98
C VAL A 181 -9.90 -8.15 3.50
N GLU A 182 -10.66 -8.85 2.68
CA GLU A 182 -10.57 -8.80 1.21
C GLU A 182 -11.85 -8.19 0.65
N ILE A 183 -11.76 -7.07 -0.08
CA ILE A 183 -12.90 -6.40 -0.70
C ILE A 183 -12.80 -6.52 -2.21
N THR A 184 -13.76 -7.19 -2.82
CA THR A 184 -13.88 -7.33 -4.26
C THR A 184 -15.02 -6.44 -4.78
N PHE A 185 -14.63 -5.40 -5.51
CA PHE A 185 -15.54 -4.44 -6.11
C PHE A 185 -16.22 -4.99 -7.36
N LEU A 186 -17.39 -4.43 -7.66
CA LEU A 186 -17.97 -4.53 -9.00
C LEU A 186 -17.01 -3.92 -10.04
N GLN A 187 -17.13 -4.35 -11.29
CA GLN A 187 -16.36 -3.74 -12.38
C GLN A 187 -16.77 -2.27 -12.55
N ASN A 188 -15.79 -1.39 -12.73
CA ASN A 188 -15.97 0.06 -12.82
C ASN A 188 -16.67 0.68 -11.60
N ALA A 189 -16.50 0.12 -10.41
CA ALA A 189 -17.24 0.58 -9.22
C ALA A 189 -16.77 1.95 -8.72
N THR A 190 -15.46 2.14 -8.57
CA THR A 190 -14.88 3.29 -7.87
C THR A 190 -13.50 3.63 -8.42
N ASP A 191 -13.12 4.90 -8.28
CA ASP A 191 -11.78 5.43 -8.55
C ASP A 191 -10.92 5.58 -7.28
N HIS A 192 -11.55 5.58 -6.11
CA HIS A 192 -10.88 5.71 -4.82
C HIS A 192 -11.33 4.64 -3.82
N PHE A 193 -10.52 4.45 -2.78
CA PHE A 193 -10.90 3.78 -1.55
C PHE A 193 -10.33 4.52 -0.33
N ASP A 194 -11.19 4.89 0.61
CA ASP A 194 -10.77 5.65 1.80
C ASP A 194 -10.64 4.74 3.03
N VAL A 195 -9.53 4.84 3.74
CA VAL A 195 -9.31 4.21 5.05
C VAL A 195 -9.24 5.30 6.11
N ASN A 196 -10.20 5.33 7.04
CA ASN A 196 -10.32 6.37 8.05
C ASN A 196 -10.11 5.79 9.45
N PHE A 197 -9.03 6.18 10.12
CA PHE A 197 -8.82 5.84 11.53
C PHE A 197 -9.51 6.88 12.43
N THR A 198 -10.44 6.44 13.26
CA THR A 198 -11.24 7.31 14.14
C THR A 198 -11.35 6.78 15.57
N ALA A 199 -10.55 5.77 15.90
CA ALA A 199 -10.57 5.10 17.19
C ALA A 199 -10.19 6.03 18.35
N THR A 200 -10.76 5.78 19.53
CA THR A 200 -10.28 6.32 20.80
C THR A 200 -9.50 5.23 21.53
N SER A 201 -8.20 5.43 21.77
CA SER A 201 -7.32 4.38 22.29
C SER A 201 -6.15 4.94 23.11
N SER A 202 -5.52 4.09 23.91
CA SER A 202 -4.24 4.37 24.59
C SER A 202 -3.15 3.37 24.20
N SER A 203 -3.38 2.64 23.11
CA SER A 203 -2.52 1.62 22.53
C SER A 203 -2.75 1.59 21.03
N ASP A 204 -1.78 1.08 20.28
CA ASP A 204 -1.82 1.05 18.82
C ASP A 204 -3.11 0.43 18.27
N VAL A 205 -3.58 1.01 17.17
CA VAL A 205 -4.82 0.66 16.50
C VAL A 205 -4.46 -0.04 15.20
N ASN A 206 -4.57 -1.36 15.22
CA ASN A 206 -4.18 -2.19 14.09
C ASN A 206 -5.41 -2.58 13.26
N ALA A 207 -5.42 -2.23 11.98
CA ALA A 207 -6.46 -2.59 11.01
C ALA A 207 -6.26 -3.99 10.38
N GLY A 208 -5.11 -4.62 10.61
CA GLY A 208 -4.70 -5.88 9.99
C GLY A 208 -4.35 -5.71 8.52
N SER A 209 -4.60 -6.76 7.74
CA SER A 209 -4.39 -6.74 6.30
C SER A 209 -5.67 -6.41 5.52
N LEU A 210 -5.52 -5.54 4.52
CA LEU A 210 -6.57 -5.15 3.60
C LEU A 210 -6.14 -5.50 2.17
N ALA A 211 -6.97 -6.25 1.47
CA ALA A 211 -6.81 -6.55 0.04
C ALA A 211 -7.97 -5.96 -0.76
N LEU A 212 -7.65 -5.17 -1.78
CA LEU A 212 -8.63 -4.52 -2.65
C LEU A 212 -8.55 -5.15 -4.05
N ASN A 213 -9.61 -5.84 -4.47
CA ASN A 213 -9.71 -6.41 -5.81
C ASN A 213 -10.67 -5.55 -6.64
N SER A 214 -10.16 -4.95 -7.70
CA SER A 214 -10.94 -4.08 -8.59
C SER A 214 -10.67 -4.43 -10.05
N SER A 215 -11.61 -4.08 -10.93
CA SER A 215 -11.44 -4.25 -12.37
C SER A 215 -12.14 -3.12 -13.12
N SER A 216 -11.59 -2.74 -14.26
CA SER A 216 -12.19 -1.76 -15.18
C SER A 216 -12.21 -2.30 -16.61
N ASN A 217 -13.12 -1.77 -17.43
CA ASN A 217 -13.18 -2.09 -18.85
C ASN A 217 -12.88 -0.86 -19.73
N LEU A 218 -12.61 -1.11 -21.02
CA LEU A 218 -12.21 -0.07 -21.97
C LEU A 218 -13.35 0.88 -22.39
N LEU A 219 -14.62 0.45 -22.24
CA LEU A 219 -15.76 1.18 -22.79
C LEU A 219 -16.24 2.30 -21.85
N PHE A 220 -16.18 2.05 -20.54
CA PHE A 220 -16.54 3.00 -19.48
C PHE A 220 -15.58 2.84 -18.28
N PRO A 221 -14.31 3.27 -18.41
CA PRO A 221 -13.31 2.98 -17.41
C PRO A 221 -13.53 3.81 -16.14
N THR A 222 -13.74 3.12 -15.02
CA THR A 222 -13.53 3.65 -13.68
C THR A 222 -12.59 2.66 -12.99
N ALA A 223 -11.33 3.02 -12.82
CA ALA A 223 -10.33 2.15 -12.20
C ALA A 223 -10.02 2.70 -10.81
N LEU A 224 -9.93 1.84 -9.81
CA LEU A 224 -9.49 2.21 -8.47
C LEU A 224 -8.03 2.65 -8.54
N THR A 225 -7.80 3.95 -8.66
CA THR A 225 -6.46 4.55 -8.81
C THR A 225 -5.91 5.05 -7.49
N ASP A 226 -6.78 5.41 -6.56
CA ASP A 226 -6.40 6.12 -5.35
C ASP A 226 -6.77 5.35 -4.08
N VAL A 227 -5.85 5.28 -3.14
CA VAL A 227 -6.12 4.84 -1.76
C VAL A 227 -5.78 6.00 -0.83
N ASN A 228 -6.78 6.54 -0.15
CA ASN A 228 -6.59 7.63 0.81
C ASN A 228 -6.62 7.07 2.22
N ILE A 229 -5.67 7.44 3.06
CA ILE A 229 -5.56 6.99 4.45
C ILE A 229 -5.56 8.23 5.35
N ALA A 230 -6.62 8.37 6.15
CA ALA A 230 -6.68 9.38 7.21
C ALA A 230 -6.26 8.74 8.53
N SER A 231 -5.01 8.96 8.93
CA SER A 231 -4.40 8.55 10.19
C SER A 231 -4.81 9.50 11.32
N GLY A 232 -6.02 9.32 11.83
CA GLY A 232 -6.58 10.09 12.93
C GLY A 232 -6.84 9.24 14.18
N GLY A 233 -7.57 9.84 15.13
CA GLY A 233 -7.98 9.18 16.36
C GLY A 233 -8.06 10.13 17.54
N THR A 234 -8.32 9.59 18.73
CA THR A 234 -8.22 10.31 20.00
C THR A 234 -7.42 9.50 21.00
N GLY A 235 -6.22 9.96 21.33
CA GLY A 235 -5.29 9.23 22.18
C GLY A 235 -3.85 9.52 21.81
N ASN A 236 -2.93 8.70 22.33
CA ASN A 236 -1.54 8.69 21.90
C ASN A 236 -1.17 7.25 21.55
N PHE A 237 -1.18 6.93 20.26
CA PHE A 237 -1.00 5.59 19.72
C PHE A 237 -0.66 5.67 18.23
N ASP A 238 -0.21 4.56 17.67
CA ASP A 238 0.10 4.46 16.25
C ASP A 238 -1.04 3.75 15.50
N ASN A 239 -1.27 4.15 14.25
CA ASN A 239 -2.19 3.47 13.34
C ASN A 239 -1.39 2.45 12.51
N ILE A 240 -1.92 1.24 12.34
CA ILE A 240 -1.22 0.18 11.60
C ILE A 240 -2.12 -0.38 10.49
N LEU A 241 -1.61 -0.42 9.27
CA LEU A 241 -2.30 -0.96 8.09
C LEU A 241 -1.35 -1.73 7.18
N SER A 242 -1.75 -2.92 6.74
CA SER A 242 -1.02 -3.64 5.69
C SER A 242 -1.88 -3.77 4.43
N LEU A 243 -1.45 -3.15 3.34
CA LEU A 243 -2.05 -3.34 2.01
C LEU A 243 -1.48 -4.60 1.36
N THR A 244 -2.33 -5.62 1.19
CA THR A 244 -1.94 -6.96 0.69
C THR A 244 -2.80 -7.41 -0.49
N GLY A 245 -2.55 -8.60 -1.02
CA GLY A 245 -3.23 -9.10 -2.21
C GLY A 245 -2.60 -8.58 -3.51
N THR A 246 -3.36 -8.58 -4.60
CA THR A 246 -2.91 -8.15 -5.93
C THR A 246 -3.85 -7.08 -6.48
N ASN A 247 -3.33 -5.87 -6.69
CA ASN A 247 -4.07 -4.79 -7.36
C ASN A 247 -3.15 -4.06 -8.34
N ALA A 248 -3.52 -4.10 -9.63
CA ALA A 248 -2.78 -3.43 -10.69
C ALA A 248 -3.45 -2.13 -11.17
N GLN A 249 -4.43 -1.61 -10.45
CA GLN A 249 -5.12 -0.36 -10.78
C GLN A 249 -4.65 0.81 -9.90
N VAL A 250 -4.42 0.54 -8.62
CA VAL A 250 -3.97 1.57 -7.66
C VAL A 250 -2.62 2.10 -8.10
N GLN A 251 -2.54 3.44 -8.14
CA GLN A 251 -1.37 4.20 -8.55
C GLN A 251 -0.91 5.16 -7.45
N ASN A 252 -1.84 5.69 -6.66
CA ASN A 252 -1.53 6.70 -5.65
C ASN A 252 -2.01 6.24 -4.27
N ILE A 253 -1.17 6.46 -3.27
CA ILE A 253 -1.53 6.30 -1.86
C ILE A 253 -1.29 7.65 -1.19
N THR A 254 -2.33 8.23 -0.59
CA THR A 254 -2.21 9.50 0.13
C THR A 254 -2.45 9.27 1.61
N VAL A 255 -1.56 9.78 2.46
CA VAL A 255 -1.65 9.69 3.92
C VAL A 255 -1.81 11.08 4.50
N THR A 256 -2.84 11.26 5.31
CA THR A 256 -3.16 12.52 6.00
C THR A 256 -3.42 12.24 7.48
N GLY A 257 -3.46 13.29 8.30
CA GLY A 257 -3.84 13.18 9.70
C GLY A 257 -2.75 13.63 10.67
N ASP A 258 -2.85 13.15 11.89
CA ASP A 258 -2.05 13.60 13.04
C ASP A 258 -1.49 12.46 13.90
N HIS A 259 -1.72 11.21 13.50
CA HIS A 259 -1.14 10.03 14.14
C HIS A 259 -0.08 9.39 13.22
N LEU A 260 0.96 8.81 13.84
CA LEU A 260 1.94 8.00 13.12
C LEU A 260 1.22 6.84 12.42
N LEU A 261 1.54 6.61 11.15
CA LEU A 261 1.03 5.48 10.38
C LEU A 261 2.16 4.48 10.08
N ASP A 262 2.03 3.26 10.61
CA ASP A 262 2.76 2.09 10.16
C ASP A 262 2.05 1.49 8.93
N LEU A 263 2.60 1.73 7.75
CA LEU A 263 2.07 1.26 6.47
C LEU A 263 2.96 0.17 5.86
N THR A 264 2.41 -1.03 5.70
CA THR A 264 3.06 -2.06 4.87
C THR A 264 2.45 -2.08 3.48
N LEU A 265 3.28 -1.94 2.44
CA LEU A 265 2.87 -2.08 1.03
C LEU A 265 3.38 -3.40 0.45
N GLY A 266 2.45 -4.33 0.20
CA GLY A 266 2.76 -5.61 -0.43
C GLY A 266 3.13 -5.50 -1.91
N SER A 267 3.95 -6.44 -2.40
CA SER A 267 4.46 -6.46 -3.79
C SER A 267 3.39 -6.68 -4.88
N GLY A 268 2.16 -7.05 -4.51
CA GLY A 268 1.07 -7.21 -5.46
C GLY A 268 0.43 -5.89 -5.91
N TYR A 269 0.80 -4.75 -5.31
CA TYR A 269 0.39 -3.41 -5.73
C TYR A 269 1.33 -2.85 -6.81
N SER A 270 1.49 -3.60 -7.90
CA SER A 270 2.59 -3.44 -8.87
C SER A 270 2.59 -2.14 -9.68
N ASN A 271 1.52 -1.34 -9.59
CA ASN A 271 1.36 -0.10 -10.34
C ASN A 271 1.32 1.14 -9.44
N VAL A 272 1.55 1.00 -8.13
CA VAL A 272 1.73 2.16 -7.25
C VAL A 272 2.97 2.92 -7.73
N ARG A 273 2.77 4.21 -7.99
CA ARG A 273 3.78 5.14 -8.47
C ARG A 273 4.08 6.21 -7.44
N ASP A 274 3.11 6.52 -6.57
CA ASP A 274 3.22 7.62 -5.63
C ASP A 274 2.65 7.26 -4.27
N ILE A 275 3.38 7.61 -3.22
CA ILE A 275 2.97 7.55 -1.82
C ILE A 275 3.26 8.92 -1.21
N ASP A 276 2.22 9.70 -0.92
CA ASP A 276 2.34 11.06 -0.42
C ASP A 276 1.79 11.17 1.01
N ALA A 277 2.67 11.39 1.98
CA ALA A 277 2.36 11.66 3.37
C ALA A 277 2.70 13.10 3.81
N SER A 278 2.93 14.01 2.86
CA SER A 278 3.33 15.40 3.14
C SER A 278 2.32 16.17 3.98
N ALA A 279 1.04 15.80 3.87
CA ALA A 279 -0.07 16.36 4.65
C ALA A 279 -0.30 15.67 6.00
N ASN A 280 0.44 14.60 6.31
CA ASN A 280 0.42 13.99 7.63
C ASN A 280 1.33 14.75 8.59
N THR A 281 0.91 14.84 9.85
CA THR A 281 1.68 15.53 10.90
C THR A 281 2.19 14.59 12.00
N GLY A 282 1.78 13.31 11.96
CA GLY A 282 2.16 12.30 12.95
C GLY A 282 3.36 11.43 12.59
N GLY A 283 3.82 11.43 11.32
CA GLY A 283 4.89 10.55 10.84
C GLY A 283 4.39 9.41 9.94
N LEU A 284 5.27 8.90 9.08
CA LEU A 284 5.06 7.70 8.26
C LEU A 284 6.17 6.69 8.52
N ASN A 285 5.78 5.48 8.92
CA ASN A 285 6.63 4.30 8.92
C ASN A 285 6.22 3.41 7.75
N LEU A 286 6.89 3.55 6.61
CA LEU A 286 6.65 2.76 5.42
C LEU A 286 7.54 1.52 5.39
N ASP A 287 6.92 0.35 5.24
CA ASP A 287 7.58 -0.89 4.83
C ASP A 287 7.08 -1.33 3.45
N SER A 288 7.81 -0.94 2.40
CA SER A 288 7.47 -1.29 1.02
C SER A 288 8.23 -2.53 0.53
N SER A 289 7.50 -3.47 -0.05
CA SER A 289 8.06 -4.55 -0.88
C SER A 289 7.86 -4.28 -2.38
N HIS A 290 7.43 -3.08 -2.74
CA HIS A 290 7.22 -2.60 -4.10
C HIS A 290 8.16 -1.42 -4.39
N GLY A 291 8.56 -1.31 -5.65
CA GLY A 291 9.41 -0.24 -6.16
C GLY A 291 9.12 -0.02 -7.63
N GLY A 292 9.78 0.96 -8.23
CA GLY A 292 9.67 1.21 -9.66
C GLY A 292 10.26 0.11 -10.54
N THR A 293 10.06 0.23 -11.85
CA THR A 293 10.60 -0.72 -12.83
C THR A 293 11.90 -0.24 -13.49
N GLY A 294 12.37 0.97 -13.18
CA GLY A 294 13.57 1.55 -13.78
C GLY A 294 13.72 3.02 -13.38
N ASP A 295 14.33 3.83 -14.25
CA ASP A 295 14.63 5.24 -14.03
C ASP A 295 15.39 5.52 -12.72
N GLY A 296 16.16 4.52 -12.27
CA GLY A 296 16.91 4.54 -11.02
C GLY A 296 18.11 5.49 -11.05
N ILE A 297 19.03 5.27 -10.11
CA ILE A 297 20.09 6.21 -9.72
C ILE A 297 21.01 6.74 -10.84
N ILE A 298 21.20 5.98 -11.93
CA ILE A 298 21.98 6.44 -13.09
C ILE A 298 21.13 7.39 -13.94
N ILE A 299 19.89 6.99 -14.28
CA ILE A 299 19.00 7.79 -15.12
C ILE A 299 18.69 9.13 -14.45
N GLN A 300 18.46 9.13 -13.14
CA GLN A 300 18.23 10.37 -12.39
C GLN A 300 19.38 11.37 -12.51
N LEU A 301 20.63 10.89 -12.41
CA LEU A 301 21.80 11.74 -12.64
C LEU A 301 21.88 12.18 -14.10
N LEU A 302 21.74 11.27 -15.06
CA LEU A 302 21.84 11.60 -16.49
C LEU A 302 20.83 12.68 -16.91
N ASN A 303 19.63 12.69 -16.31
CA ASN A 303 18.57 13.66 -16.58
C ASN A 303 18.93 15.10 -16.15
N ILE A 304 19.82 15.27 -15.18
CA ILE A 304 20.23 16.59 -14.66
C ILE A 304 21.61 17.02 -15.19
N LEU A 305 22.36 16.12 -15.83
CA LEU A 305 23.66 16.45 -16.42
C LEU A 305 23.50 17.36 -17.65
N PRO A 306 24.44 18.30 -17.88
CA PRO A 306 24.44 19.17 -19.06
C PRO A 306 24.96 18.43 -20.31
N LEU A 307 24.30 17.33 -20.70
CA LEU A 307 24.71 16.50 -21.83
C LEU A 307 24.33 17.14 -23.17
N SER A 308 25.18 16.96 -24.18
CA SER A 308 24.88 17.37 -25.54
C SER A 308 23.84 16.44 -26.17
N GLY A 309 23.06 16.97 -27.12
CA GLY A 309 22.06 16.17 -27.83
C GLY A 309 22.65 14.96 -28.59
N VAL A 310 23.93 15.02 -28.96
CA VAL A 310 24.65 13.89 -29.56
C VAL A 310 24.85 12.78 -28.53
N THR A 311 25.35 13.11 -27.34
CA THR A 311 25.56 12.16 -26.26
C THR A 311 24.25 11.54 -25.79
N THR A 312 23.19 12.34 -25.62
CA THR A 312 21.86 11.83 -25.25
C THR A 312 21.32 10.83 -26.29
N ALA A 313 21.49 11.11 -27.58
CA ALA A 313 21.05 10.21 -28.65
C ALA A 313 21.86 8.89 -28.68
N LEU A 314 23.14 8.93 -28.32
CA LEU A 314 24.00 7.75 -28.22
C LEU A 314 23.68 6.90 -26.97
N LEU A 315 23.34 7.54 -25.85
CA LEU A 315 23.02 6.86 -24.59
C LEU A 315 21.65 6.17 -24.62
N ALA A 316 20.64 6.77 -25.23
CA ALA A 316 19.27 6.23 -25.24
C ALA A 316 19.15 4.72 -25.58
N PRO A 317 19.77 4.20 -26.67
CA PRO A 317 19.73 2.76 -26.96
C PRO A 317 20.51 1.92 -25.93
N VAL A 318 21.59 2.45 -25.34
CA VAL A 318 22.36 1.76 -24.29
C VAL A 318 21.53 1.63 -23.02
N LEU A 319 20.90 2.71 -22.57
CA LEU A 319 20.04 2.71 -21.38
C LEU A 319 18.86 1.74 -21.52
N THR A 320 18.30 1.64 -22.74
CA THR A 320 17.27 0.64 -23.06
C THR A 320 17.82 -0.78 -23.03
N ALA A 321 18.99 -1.02 -23.63
CA ALA A 321 19.62 -2.35 -23.66
C ALA A 321 20.04 -2.84 -22.27
N LEU A 322 20.39 -1.92 -21.38
CA LEU A 322 20.72 -2.18 -19.98
C LEU A 322 19.48 -2.33 -19.08
N GLY A 323 18.27 -2.13 -19.62
CA GLY A 323 17.02 -2.23 -18.85
C GLY A 323 16.84 -1.14 -17.81
N LEU A 324 17.50 0.02 -17.97
CA LEU A 324 17.47 1.11 -16.99
C LEU A 324 16.26 2.04 -17.14
N ASN A 325 15.58 2.03 -18.29
CA ASN A 325 14.39 2.84 -18.52
C ASN A 325 13.16 2.21 -17.84
N GLY A 326 12.32 3.03 -17.22
CA GLY A 326 11.08 2.56 -16.61
C GLY A 326 10.33 3.70 -15.94
N TYR A 327 10.17 3.56 -14.62
CA TYR A 327 9.67 4.60 -13.74
C TYR A 327 10.14 4.29 -12.33
N GLN A 328 10.20 5.31 -11.48
CA GLN A 328 10.41 5.14 -10.04
C GLN A 328 9.10 5.22 -9.28
N LEU A 329 9.04 4.51 -8.15
CA LEU A 329 8.09 4.81 -7.08
C LEU A 329 8.56 6.12 -6.40
N THR A 330 7.66 7.08 -6.20
CA THR A 330 7.90 8.27 -5.38
C THR A 330 7.28 8.09 -4.01
N VAL A 331 8.02 8.43 -2.97
CA VAL A 331 7.55 8.46 -1.59
C VAL A 331 7.93 9.80 -0.99
N GLU A 332 6.92 10.56 -0.58
CA GLU A 332 7.08 11.77 0.21
C GLU A 332 6.61 11.49 1.64
N GLY A 333 7.53 11.63 2.58
CA GLY A 333 7.30 11.54 4.01
C GLY A 333 6.52 12.74 4.53
N SER A 334 6.42 12.80 5.85
CA SER A 334 5.66 13.81 6.57
C SER A 334 6.55 14.98 7.00
N THR A 335 5.99 15.86 7.83
CA THR A 335 6.79 16.89 8.51
C THR A 335 7.41 16.41 9.84
N ALA A 336 6.97 15.25 10.33
CA ALA A 336 7.47 14.59 11.54
C ALA A 336 8.57 13.58 11.21
N ALA A 337 9.08 12.86 12.20
CA ALA A 337 10.08 11.83 11.98
C ALA A 337 9.46 10.64 11.23
N ASP A 338 10.07 10.28 10.10
CA ASP A 338 9.62 9.15 9.28
C ASP A 338 10.63 8.01 9.28
N ASN A 339 10.13 6.79 9.06
CA ASN A 339 10.93 5.65 8.67
C ASN A 339 10.48 5.14 7.29
N LEU A 340 11.32 5.34 6.28
CA LEU A 340 11.00 5.01 4.89
C LEU A 340 11.85 3.82 4.43
N ALA A 341 11.29 2.62 4.58
CA ALA A 341 11.92 1.38 4.14
C ALA A 341 11.41 0.97 2.74
N ALA A 342 12.32 0.97 1.77
CA ALA A 342 11.97 0.74 0.37
C ALA A 342 13.00 -0.16 -0.35
N ILE A 343 12.59 -0.69 -1.49
CA ILE A 343 13.48 -1.36 -2.44
C ILE A 343 13.86 -0.40 -3.58
N GLY A 344 14.78 -0.82 -4.44
CA GLY A 344 15.32 -0.06 -5.56
C GLY A 344 14.28 0.51 -6.54
N ASN A 345 14.74 1.46 -7.37
CA ASN A 345 13.88 2.28 -8.24
C ASN A 345 12.82 3.05 -7.45
N THR A 346 13.23 3.60 -6.30
CA THR A 346 12.37 4.40 -5.44
C THR A 346 13.05 5.73 -5.16
N THR A 347 12.31 6.83 -5.28
CA THR A 347 12.71 8.16 -4.81
C THR A 347 12.03 8.44 -3.48
N LEU A 348 12.83 8.76 -2.46
CA LEU A 348 12.40 9.08 -1.11
C LEU A 348 12.67 10.57 -0.85
N THR A 349 11.68 11.23 -0.27
CA THR A 349 11.79 12.58 0.29
C THR A 349 11.29 12.47 1.73
N GLY A 350 12.12 12.77 2.72
CA GLY A 350 11.75 12.60 4.13
C GLY A 350 11.03 13.80 4.75
N GLY A 351 11.08 14.98 4.12
CA GLY A 351 10.55 16.20 4.70
C GLY A 351 11.40 16.76 5.85
N SER A 352 10.77 17.57 6.70
CA SER A 352 11.50 18.34 7.73
C SER A 352 11.94 17.53 8.95
N GLY A 353 11.37 16.35 9.17
CA GLY A 353 11.60 15.49 10.34
C GLY A 353 13.01 14.94 10.47
N VAL A 354 13.24 14.14 11.52
CA VAL A 354 14.47 13.35 11.68
C VAL A 354 14.21 11.99 11.07
N ASN A 355 14.74 11.76 9.88
CA ASN A 355 14.26 10.68 9.03
C ASN A 355 15.23 9.50 8.99
N THR A 356 14.65 8.31 8.88
CA THR A 356 15.35 7.06 8.62
C THR A 356 15.00 6.59 7.22
N PHE A 357 16.02 6.38 6.40
CA PHE A 357 15.86 5.80 5.07
C PHE A 357 16.45 4.40 5.08
N GLU A 358 15.61 3.36 5.01
CA GLU A 358 16.09 1.97 4.99
C GLU A 358 16.16 1.43 3.56
N ALA A 359 17.38 1.14 3.11
CA ALA A 359 17.65 0.50 1.84
C ALA A 359 17.49 -1.02 1.97
N LYS A 360 16.27 -1.53 1.73
CA LYS A 360 15.97 -2.97 1.80
C LYS A 360 16.65 -3.77 0.70
N ALA A 361 16.72 -3.18 -0.50
CA ALA A 361 17.43 -3.73 -1.66
C ALA A 361 17.75 -2.59 -2.63
N SER A 362 18.94 -1.99 -2.51
CA SER A 362 19.35 -0.82 -3.30
C SER A 362 20.71 -1.09 -3.93
N ASN A 363 20.79 -1.32 -5.23
CA ASN A 363 22.05 -1.68 -5.90
C ASN A 363 22.33 -0.77 -7.12
N THR A 364 23.42 -1.06 -7.84
CA THR A 364 23.84 -0.29 -9.02
C THR A 364 22.81 -0.25 -10.16
N GLN A 365 21.96 -1.27 -10.29
CA GLN A 365 20.92 -1.37 -11.33
C GLN A 365 19.58 -0.78 -10.89
N ALA A 366 19.22 -0.99 -9.64
CA ALA A 366 17.98 -0.54 -9.02
C ALA A 366 18.31 0.04 -7.65
N GLY A 367 18.77 1.28 -7.62
CA GLY A 367 19.10 1.99 -6.38
C GLY A 367 17.95 2.87 -5.91
N ILE A 368 18.03 3.30 -4.66
CA ILE A 368 17.16 4.29 -4.04
C ILE A 368 17.78 5.67 -4.24
N THR A 369 16.92 6.65 -4.54
CA THR A 369 17.27 8.06 -4.59
C THR A 369 16.69 8.76 -3.37
N ILE A 370 17.45 9.59 -2.66
CA ILE A 370 16.98 10.43 -1.56
C ILE A 370 17.20 11.90 -1.96
N THR A 371 16.15 12.70 -1.90
CA THR A 371 16.15 14.06 -2.49
C THR A 371 16.56 15.15 -1.51
N ASP A 372 16.33 14.94 -0.21
CA ASP A 372 16.42 15.96 0.84
C ASP A 372 17.21 15.51 2.08
N PHE A 373 18.05 14.49 1.92
CA PHE A 373 18.88 13.97 3.01
C PHE A 373 19.70 15.06 3.71
N ASP A 374 19.58 15.14 5.04
CA ASP A 374 20.39 16.01 5.89
C ASP A 374 21.31 15.17 6.78
N SER A 375 22.59 15.11 6.41
CA SER A 375 23.62 14.35 7.12
C SER A 375 23.81 14.71 8.61
N THR A 376 23.25 15.83 9.08
CA THR A 376 23.33 16.25 10.48
C THR A 376 22.24 15.67 11.37
N LYS A 377 21.14 15.17 10.79
CA LYS A 377 20.00 14.62 11.52
C LYS A 377 19.52 13.27 11.00
N ASP A 378 19.51 13.07 9.68
CA ASP A 378 18.95 11.89 9.06
C ASP A 378 19.95 10.73 9.07
N LYS A 379 19.44 9.53 8.83
CA LYS A 379 20.27 8.32 8.72
C LYS A 379 19.81 7.42 7.58
N ILE A 380 20.77 6.70 7.02
CA ILE A 380 20.55 5.64 6.04
C ILE A 380 20.84 4.32 6.73
N VAL A 381 19.94 3.35 6.63
CA VAL A 381 20.17 1.98 7.09
C VAL A 381 20.31 1.10 5.86
N ASP A 382 21.48 0.49 5.69
CA ASP A 382 21.64 -0.57 4.70
C ASP A 382 21.20 -1.90 5.32
N VAL A 383 20.07 -2.44 4.86
CA VAL A 383 19.49 -3.64 5.46
C VAL A 383 20.34 -4.89 5.17
N ALA A 384 21.08 -4.90 4.05
CA ALA A 384 21.90 -6.05 3.65
C ALA A 384 23.08 -6.29 4.62
N SER A 385 23.76 -5.22 5.05
CA SER A 385 24.86 -5.27 6.02
C SER A 385 24.44 -4.95 7.46
N ALA A 386 23.21 -4.47 7.66
CA ALA A 386 22.70 -3.91 8.92
C ALA A 386 23.48 -2.67 9.42
N LEU A 387 24.26 -2.02 8.54
CA LEU A 387 25.00 -0.80 8.87
C LEU A 387 24.06 0.41 8.92
N THR A 388 24.29 1.28 9.89
CA THR A 388 23.66 2.59 9.94
C THR A 388 24.67 3.67 9.58
N ILE A 389 24.40 4.43 8.51
CA ILE A 389 25.19 5.58 8.06
C ILE A 389 24.50 6.87 8.53
N SER A 390 25.17 7.65 9.39
CA SER A 390 24.60 8.84 10.02
C SER A 390 25.67 9.82 10.49
N GLY A 391 25.26 10.96 11.06
CA GLY A 391 26.16 11.90 11.73
C GLY A 391 26.73 11.43 13.09
N ASP A 392 26.51 10.17 13.51
CA ASP A 392 27.01 9.65 14.79
C ASP A 392 28.52 9.37 14.77
N THR A 393 29.29 10.31 15.29
CA THR A 393 30.76 10.25 15.41
C THR A 393 31.32 9.09 16.24
N SER A 394 30.49 8.28 16.91
CA SER A 394 30.95 7.05 17.57
C SER A 394 31.25 5.91 16.60
N GLY A 395 30.75 6.00 15.35
CA GLY A 395 31.03 5.06 14.28
C GLY A 395 32.37 5.27 13.57
N THR A 396 32.57 4.54 12.46
CA THR A 396 33.73 4.67 11.57
C THR A 396 33.42 5.68 10.48
N ALA A 397 34.28 6.67 10.26
CA ALA A 397 34.09 7.66 9.19
C ALA A 397 34.02 7.00 7.80
N VAL A 398 33.17 7.53 6.92
CA VAL A 398 33.08 7.08 5.52
C VAL A 398 34.36 7.44 4.75
N ALA A 399 34.71 6.64 3.76
CA ALA A 399 35.82 6.96 2.85
C ALA A 399 35.41 7.97 1.77
N ASP A 400 36.38 8.77 1.35
CA ASP A 400 36.26 9.63 0.17
C ASP A 400 36.68 8.85 -1.08
N TYR A 401 35.72 8.52 -1.94
CA TYR A 401 35.95 7.89 -3.25
C TYR A 401 36.15 8.91 -4.37
N GLY A 402 36.09 10.19 -4.04
CA GLY A 402 36.42 11.30 -4.92
C GLY A 402 35.21 11.93 -5.61
N THR A 403 35.53 12.99 -6.34
CA THR A 403 34.56 13.79 -7.10
C THR A 403 34.88 13.82 -8.59
N ARG A 404 33.84 13.88 -9.43
CA ARG A 404 33.90 14.13 -10.87
C ARG A 404 33.18 15.42 -11.21
N ALA A 405 33.78 16.28 -12.03
CA ALA A 405 33.12 17.50 -12.49
C ALA A 405 32.10 17.18 -13.61
N SER A 406 30.89 17.72 -13.50
CA SER A 406 29.76 17.41 -14.41
C SER A 406 30.04 17.80 -15.87
N ASP A 407 30.84 18.84 -16.10
CA ASP A 407 31.20 19.36 -17.43
C ASP A 407 32.14 18.43 -18.22
N THR A 408 32.85 17.53 -17.53
CA THR A 408 33.71 16.51 -18.16
C THR A 408 32.95 15.26 -18.60
N LEU A 409 31.74 15.05 -18.09
CA LEU A 409 30.99 13.80 -18.31
C LEU A 409 30.39 13.69 -19.70
N ASP A 410 30.05 14.79 -20.37
CA ASP A 410 29.51 14.74 -21.74
C ASP A 410 30.50 14.08 -22.71
N ALA A 411 31.75 14.54 -22.69
CA ALA A 411 32.81 13.99 -23.53
C ALA A 411 33.13 12.53 -23.16
N LEU A 412 33.15 12.21 -21.86
CA LEU A 412 33.42 10.85 -21.40
C LEU A 412 32.32 9.88 -21.87
N LEU A 413 31.06 10.19 -21.60
CA LEU A 413 29.91 9.36 -21.97
C LEU A 413 29.78 9.22 -23.49
N GLY A 414 30.10 10.28 -24.25
CA GLY A 414 30.17 10.22 -25.71
C GLY A 414 31.18 9.20 -26.26
N THR A 415 32.26 8.92 -25.52
CA THR A 415 33.24 7.86 -25.86
C THR A 415 32.87 6.50 -25.28
N LEU A 416 32.19 6.47 -24.14
CA LEU A 416 31.89 5.26 -23.37
C LEU A 416 30.87 4.35 -24.07
N VAL A 417 29.97 4.92 -24.87
CA VAL A 417 28.95 4.17 -25.64
C VAL A 417 29.57 3.14 -26.60
N GLY A 418 30.80 3.37 -27.08
CA GLY A 418 31.51 2.43 -27.95
C GLY A 418 32.34 1.35 -27.24
N GLY A 419 32.46 1.39 -25.91
CA GLY A 419 33.44 0.61 -25.15
C GLY A 419 32.96 0.07 -23.79
N LEU A 420 31.65 0.05 -23.52
CA LEU A 420 31.10 -0.44 -22.26
C LEU A 420 31.26 -1.97 -22.12
N THR A 421 32.26 -2.42 -21.37
CA THR A 421 32.55 -3.86 -21.19
C THR A 421 31.84 -4.49 -19.99
N ASN A 422 31.39 -3.70 -19.01
CA ASN A 422 30.93 -4.17 -17.69
C ASN A 422 29.46 -3.80 -17.38
N GLY A 423 28.64 -3.54 -18.41
CA GLY A 423 27.22 -3.24 -18.26
C GLY A 423 26.94 -2.02 -17.36
N VAL A 424 25.91 -2.13 -16.52
CA VAL A 424 25.46 -1.04 -15.62
C VAL A 424 26.53 -0.61 -14.62
N ILE A 425 27.26 -1.57 -14.03
CA ILE A 425 28.33 -1.30 -13.07
C ILE A 425 29.45 -0.48 -13.73
N GLY A 426 29.87 -0.87 -14.94
CA GLY A 426 30.87 -0.12 -15.70
C GLY A 426 30.43 1.30 -16.05
N LEU A 427 29.13 1.50 -16.29
CA LEU A 427 28.58 2.83 -16.56
C LEU A 427 28.65 3.70 -15.30
N LEU A 428 28.17 3.19 -14.17
CA LEU A 428 28.22 3.92 -12.90
C LEU A 428 29.67 4.19 -12.47
N GLY A 429 30.53 3.17 -12.43
CA GLY A 429 31.94 3.33 -12.06
C GLY A 429 32.67 4.33 -12.97
N GLY A 430 32.38 4.33 -14.27
CA GLY A 430 32.90 5.31 -15.22
C GLY A 430 32.41 6.75 -14.95
N ILE A 431 31.14 6.92 -14.59
CA ILE A 431 30.56 8.22 -14.21
C ILE A 431 31.20 8.74 -12.92
N LEU A 432 31.30 7.89 -11.90
CA LEU A 432 31.88 8.23 -10.60
C LEU A 432 33.40 8.40 -10.67
N GLY A 433 34.01 7.86 -11.72
CA GLY A 433 35.44 7.95 -11.90
C GLY A 433 36.23 7.05 -10.98
N LEU A 434 35.62 5.94 -10.54
CA LEU A 434 36.33 4.84 -9.90
C LEU A 434 37.42 4.35 -10.86
N ASP A 435 38.47 3.74 -10.31
CA ASP A 435 39.57 3.24 -11.13
C ASP A 435 39.11 2.20 -12.16
N SER A 436 40.00 1.74 -13.04
CA SER A 436 39.64 0.77 -14.08
C SER A 436 39.13 -0.58 -13.56
N SER A 437 39.26 -0.85 -12.26
CA SER A 437 38.75 -2.03 -11.55
C SER A 437 37.46 -1.75 -10.79
N ASN A 438 36.94 -0.52 -10.79
CA ASN A 438 35.89 -0.06 -9.89
C ASN A 438 36.24 -0.27 -8.40
N SER A 439 37.51 -0.08 -8.02
CA SER A 439 37.97 -0.37 -6.67
C SER A 439 37.32 0.55 -5.62
N LEU A 440 36.93 -0.06 -4.50
CA LEU A 440 36.42 0.58 -3.30
C LEU A 440 37.49 0.51 -2.21
N THR A 441 37.84 1.65 -1.60
CA THR A 441 38.96 1.72 -0.64
C THR A 441 38.55 1.41 0.81
N ALA A 442 37.26 1.24 1.09
CA ALA A 442 36.72 0.96 2.42
C ALA A 442 35.36 0.23 2.36
N LYS A 443 34.81 -0.14 3.53
CA LYS A 443 33.48 -0.74 3.66
C LYS A 443 32.36 0.20 3.18
N VAL A 444 32.46 1.47 3.54
CA VAL A 444 31.49 2.52 3.16
C VAL A 444 32.26 3.73 2.66
N GLY A 445 31.84 4.29 1.54
CA GLY A 445 32.40 5.52 1.02
C GLY A 445 31.43 6.32 0.16
N VAL A 446 31.82 7.56 -0.13
CA VAL A 446 31.02 8.50 -0.91
C VAL A 446 31.79 8.88 -2.16
N ALA A 447 31.16 8.71 -3.32
CA ALA A 447 31.61 9.27 -4.60
C ALA A 447 30.62 10.36 -5.04
N SER A 448 31.03 11.36 -5.81
CA SER A 448 30.09 12.41 -6.24
C SER A 448 30.36 13.00 -7.61
N VAL A 449 29.30 13.47 -8.25
CA VAL A 449 29.37 14.35 -9.43
C VAL A 449 29.05 15.77 -9.00
N VAL A 450 30.01 16.68 -9.18
CA VAL A 450 29.93 18.08 -8.73
C VAL A 450 29.54 18.97 -9.91
N PHE A 451 28.52 19.81 -9.70
CA PHE A 451 28.04 20.75 -10.70
C PHE A 451 28.73 22.09 -10.55
N GLY A 452 29.22 22.66 -11.66
CA GLY A 452 29.90 23.96 -11.64
C GLY A 452 28.95 25.10 -11.26
N GLY A 453 29.35 25.95 -10.30
CA GLY A 453 28.56 27.10 -9.84
C GLY A 453 28.95 27.59 -8.44
N ALA A 454 28.37 28.70 -7.98
CA ALA A 454 28.48 29.15 -6.60
C ALA A 454 27.41 28.44 -5.75
N GLY A 455 27.85 27.46 -4.96
CA GLY A 455 27.00 26.54 -4.23
C GLY A 455 27.51 25.13 -4.51
N ASP A 456 28.18 24.53 -3.54
CA ASP A 456 28.80 23.20 -3.62
C ASP A 456 27.72 22.11 -3.74
N ASN A 457 27.02 22.07 -4.87
CA ASN A 457 25.92 21.15 -5.13
C ASN A 457 26.43 19.95 -5.93
N ALA A 458 26.24 18.77 -5.37
CA ALA A 458 26.72 17.51 -5.87
C ALA A 458 25.63 16.44 -5.83
N SER A 459 25.72 15.56 -6.81
CA SER A 459 25.01 14.30 -6.88
C SER A 459 25.90 13.22 -6.28
N SER A 460 25.57 12.76 -5.07
CA SER A 460 26.44 11.92 -4.25
C SER A 460 25.92 10.50 -4.16
N TYR A 461 26.82 9.53 -4.19
CA TYR A 461 26.51 8.11 -4.11
C TYR A 461 27.18 7.57 -2.85
N VAL A 462 26.36 7.13 -1.89
CA VAL A 462 26.82 6.36 -0.73
C VAL A 462 26.87 4.90 -1.16
N ILE A 463 28.05 4.30 -1.09
CA ILE A 463 28.32 2.93 -1.53
C ILE A 463 28.74 2.11 -0.32
N VAL A 464 28.06 0.98 -0.11
CA VAL A 464 28.41 -0.02 0.91
C VAL A 464 28.91 -1.27 0.19
N ASP A 465 30.19 -1.58 0.37
CA ASP A 465 30.82 -2.82 -0.06
C ASP A 465 30.31 -3.96 0.82
N ASN A 466 29.20 -4.60 0.47
CA ASN A 466 28.57 -5.57 1.37
C ASN A 466 29.34 -6.88 1.44
N ASN A 467 30.01 -7.27 0.35
CA ASN A 467 30.68 -8.55 0.20
C ASN A 467 32.17 -8.50 0.61
N ASP A 468 32.68 -7.32 0.96
CA ASP A 468 34.05 -7.03 1.39
C ASP A 468 35.12 -7.37 0.33
N ASP A 469 34.78 -7.29 -0.95
CA ASP A 469 35.67 -7.62 -2.06
C ASP A 469 36.43 -6.41 -2.65
N GLN A 470 36.16 -5.21 -2.13
CA GLN A 470 36.78 -3.93 -2.51
C GLN A 470 36.56 -3.57 -3.98
N THR A 471 35.47 -4.04 -4.60
CA THR A 471 35.14 -3.81 -6.00
C THR A 471 33.65 -3.55 -6.16
N LEU A 472 33.27 -2.41 -6.79
CA LEU A 472 31.86 -2.12 -7.03
C LEU A 472 31.21 -3.22 -7.88
N ASP A 473 30.19 -3.89 -7.33
CA ASP A 473 29.46 -4.94 -8.03
C ASP A 473 27.94 -4.98 -7.73
N LEU A 474 27.31 -6.17 -7.80
CA LEU A 474 25.88 -6.36 -7.49
C LEU A 474 25.60 -6.82 -6.06
N GLY A 475 26.64 -7.27 -5.33
CA GLY A 475 26.56 -7.51 -3.90
C GLY A 475 26.45 -6.22 -3.11
N ASP A 476 26.93 -5.11 -3.68
CA ASP A 476 26.99 -3.82 -3.01
C ASP A 476 25.67 -3.07 -2.98
N SER A 477 25.53 -2.27 -1.92
CA SER A 477 24.44 -1.32 -1.80
C SER A 477 24.86 0.05 -2.31
N VAL A 478 23.99 0.70 -3.09
CA VAL A 478 24.21 2.05 -3.60
C VAL A 478 22.98 2.91 -3.37
N VAL A 479 23.16 4.01 -2.65
CA VAL A 479 22.12 5.02 -2.40
C VAL A 479 22.54 6.33 -3.04
N TYR A 480 21.64 6.93 -3.82
CA TYR A 480 21.88 8.19 -4.51
C TYR A 480 21.26 9.36 -3.74
N LEU A 481 22.07 10.34 -3.37
CA LEU A 481 21.67 11.55 -2.68
C LEU A 481 21.76 12.74 -3.64
N THR A 482 20.66 13.47 -3.81
CA THR A 482 20.65 14.68 -4.63
C THR A 482 20.89 15.92 -3.79
N GLY A 483 21.41 16.99 -4.39
CA GLY A 483 21.42 18.30 -3.74
C GLY A 483 22.49 18.47 -2.65
N GLN A 484 23.46 17.55 -2.56
CA GLN A 484 24.36 17.46 -1.41
C GLN A 484 25.64 18.26 -1.58
N ASN A 485 26.37 18.47 -0.48
CA ASN A 485 27.76 18.91 -0.52
C ASN A 485 28.67 17.71 -0.23
N HIS A 486 29.54 17.36 -1.18
CA HIS A 486 30.41 16.19 -1.03
C HIS A 486 31.30 16.27 0.22
N GLN A 487 31.99 17.39 0.44
CA GLN A 487 32.89 17.52 1.60
C GLN A 487 32.11 17.45 2.92
N GLN A 488 30.91 18.05 2.96
CA GLN A 488 30.05 17.94 4.13
C GLN A 488 29.71 16.48 4.44
N LEU A 489 29.35 15.67 3.43
CA LEU A 489 29.08 14.24 3.64
C LEU A 489 30.30 13.49 4.19
N ILE A 490 31.51 13.77 3.67
CA ILE A 490 32.75 13.15 4.16
C ILE A 490 33.04 13.56 5.61
N ASP A 491 32.81 14.82 5.96
CA ASP A 491 33.09 15.35 7.29
C ASP A 491 32.08 14.88 8.35
N THR A 492 30.83 14.59 7.95
CA THR A 492 29.74 14.26 8.87
C THR A 492 29.46 12.77 8.98
N LEU A 493 29.52 12.00 7.88
CA LEU A 493 29.00 10.64 7.87
C LEU A 493 29.95 9.61 8.50
N HIS A 494 29.37 8.78 9.35
CA HIS A 494 29.99 7.64 10.00
C HIS A 494 29.06 6.43 9.89
N TYR A 495 29.63 5.23 9.83
CA TYR A 495 28.90 3.97 9.83
C TYR A 495 29.22 3.13 11.06
N ALA A 496 28.23 2.40 11.59
CA ALA A 496 28.36 1.52 12.74
C ALA A 496 27.51 0.25 12.59
#